data_AF-A0A938VH18-F1
#
_entry.id   AF-A0A938VH18-F1
#
_cell.length_a   1.000
_cell.length_b   1.000
_cell.length_c   1.000
_cell.angle_alpha   90.00
_cell.angle_beta   90.00
_cell.angle_gamma   90.00
#
_symmetry.space_group_name_H-M   'P 1'
#
loop_
_entity.id
_entity.type
_entity.pdbx_description
1 polymer ?
#
loop_
_entity_poly.entity_id
_entity_poly.type
_entity_poly.pdbx_seq_one_letter_code
_entity_poly.pdbx_strand_id
1 'polypeptide(L)'
;MNIGYAQQVITPSLNNPVFLAGFGNDRRAEAIHDDLYARALAIQTEQTTLVLVALDLIGFFRPDVYEVIEKVNRPDVQIIIASTHTHHGPDTMGLWGPDQKTRGVDEVWMSATKQKIVDLIHASLSALKPASVKWASVHIPGLVKNARNPEILDDELTLLQFTTTDGRPLTTLF
;
A
#
# COMPACT_ATOMS: atom_id res chain seq x y z
N MET A 1 23.35 -1.62 -5.27
CA MET A 1 22.07 -0.92 -5.49
C MET A 1 21.84 0.04 -4.34
N ASN A 2 21.00 1.06 -4.55
CA ASN A 2 20.56 1.95 -3.49
C ASN A 2 19.10 1.66 -3.14
N ILE A 3 18.79 1.70 -1.85
CA ILE A 3 17.45 1.46 -1.32
C ILE A 3 17.03 2.66 -0.48
N GLY A 4 15.81 3.12 -0.69
CA GLY A 4 15.17 4.18 0.07
C GLY A 4 13.84 3.69 0.59
N TYR A 5 13.50 4.07 1.82
CA TYR A 5 12.25 3.66 2.45
C TYR A 5 11.63 4.86 3.15
N ALA A 6 10.32 4.98 3.02
CA ALA A 6 9.52 5.93 3.77
C ALA A 6 8.16 5.30 4.10
N GLN A 7 7.50 5.81 5.13
CA GLN A 7 6.13 5.45 5.47
C GLN A 7 5.37 6.66 6.01
N GLN A 8 4.05 6.66 5.84
CA GLN A 8 3.18 7.71 6.33
C GLN A 8 1.83 7.14 6.75
N VAL A 9 1.29 7.68 7.85
CA VAL A 9 -0.07 7.36 8.31
C VAL A 9 -1.11 7.97 7.37
N ILE A 10 -2.04 7.14 6.90
CA ILE A 10 -3.15 7.50 6.04
C ILE A 10 -4.51 7.31 6.72
N THR A 11 -4.55 6.94 8.01
CA THR A 11 -5.80 6.79 8.79
C THR A 11 -6.66 8.06 8.71
N PRO A 12 -7.95 7.96 8.33
CA PRO A 12 -8.88 9.09 8.38
C PRO A 12 -9.15 9.52 9.82
N SER A 13 -9.51 10.79 10.01
CA SER A 13 -9.96 11.29 11.31
C SER A 13 -11.38 10.82 11.61
N LEU A 14 -11.65 10.49 12.88
CA LEU A 14 -13.01 10.20 13.37
C LEU A 14 -13.92 11.44 13.44
N ASN A 15 -13.40 12.66 13.22
CA ASN A 15 -14.22 13.86 13.15
C ASN A 15 -15.18 13.87 11.95
N ASN A 16 -14.84 13.13 10.90
CA ASN A 16 -15.70 12.87 9.75
C ASN A 16 -15.64 11.37 9.41
N PRO A 17 -16.45 10.54 10.08
CA PRO A 17 -16.43 9.09 9.90
C PRO A 17 -16.69 8.67 8.46
N VAL A 18 -15.68 8.08 7.83
CA VAL A 18 -15.76 7.51 6.49
C VAL A 18 -16.50 6.17 6.50
N PHE A 19 -17.00 5.75 5.34
CA PHE A 19 -17.49 4.39 5.14
C PHE A 19 -16.32 3.40 5.10
N LEU A 20 -16.54 2.20 5.63
CA LEU A 20 -15.57 1.10 5.62
C LEU A 20 -15.77 0.23 4.39
N ALA A 21 -14.66 -0.15 3.74
CA ALA A 21 -14.68 -1.08 2.62
C ALA A 21 -14.94 -2.53 3.07
N GLY A 22 -15.62 -3.32 2.23
CA GLY A 22 -15.88 -4.73 2.47
C GLY A 22 -17.05 -5.01 3.43
N PHE A 23 -17.38 -6.29 3.61
CA PHE A 23 -18.42 -6.87 4.51
C PHE A 23 -19.84 -6.26 4.50
N GLY A 24 -20.15 -5.26 3.68
CA GLY A 24 -21.50 -4.71 3.52
C GLY A 24 -21.52 -3.18 3.42
N ASN A 25 -22.64 -2.64 2.94
CA ASN A 25 -22.90 -1.20 2.86
C ASN A 25 -23.19 -0.59 4.23
N ASP A 26 -23.14 0.75 4.30
CA ASP A 26 -23.52 1.58 5.46
C ASP A 26 -22.75 1.28 6.76
N ARG A 27 -21.53 0.73 6.64
CA ARG A 27 -20.61 0.58 7.77
C ARG A 27 -19.74 1.82 7.87
N ARG A 28 -19.78 2.53 9.00
CA ARG A 28 -18.95 3.72 9.26
C ARG A 28 -17.86 3.44 10.29
N ALA A 29 -16.75 4.16 10.19
CA ALA A 29 -15.65 4.06 11.14
C ALA A 29 -16.06 4.65 12.51
N GLU A 30 -16.14 3.82 13.54
CA GLU A 30 -16.49 4.25 14.92
C GLU A 30 -15.25 4.41 15.82
N ALA A 31 -14.18 3.69 15.51
CA ALA A 31 -12.93 3.69 16.26
C ALA A 31 -11.75 3.39 15.34
N ILE A 32 -10.54 3.70 15.83
CA ILE A 32 -9.27 3.34 15.21
C ILE A 32 -8.61 2.31 16.12
N HIS A 33 -8.41 1.09 15.62
CA HIS A 33 -7.66 0.06 16.34
C HIS A 33 -6.15 0.24 16.13
N ASP A 34 -5.73 0.26 14.86
CA ASP A 34 -4.36 0.55 14.44
C ASP A 34 -4.37 1.60 13.34
N ASP A 35 -3.22 2.27 13.16
CA ASP A 35 -3.01 3.15 12.03
C ASP A 35 -2.92 2.39 10.71
N LEU A 36 -3.50 2.96 9.66
CA LEU A 36 -3.30 2.56 8.27
C LEU A 36 -2.09 3.31 7.72
N TYR A 37 -1.24 2.62 6.98
CA TYR A 37 -0.04 3.22 6.38
C TYR A 37 -0.05 3.14 4.85
N ALA A 38 0.55 4.16 4.24
CA ALA A 38 1.19 4.03 2.96
C ALA A 38 2.70 3.85 3.20
N ARG A 39 3.31 2.87 2.52
CA ARG A 39 4.74 2.54 2.64
C ARG A 39 5.35 2.55 1.24
N ALA A 40 6.48 3.24 1.07
CA ALA A 40 7.19 3.30 -0.20
C ALA A 40 8.60 2.76 -0.08
N LEU A 41 8.96 1.87 -1.01
CA LEU A 41 10.27 1.27 -1.18
C LEU A 41 10.83 1.69 -2.54
N ALA A 42 11.80 2.60 -2.53
CA ALA A 42 12.58 2.97 -3.69
C ALA A 42 13.76 2.01 -3.88
N ILE A 43 13.90 1.46 -5.08
CA ILE A 43 14.97 0.55 -5.49
C ILE A 43 15.65 1.18 -6.69
N GLN A 44 16.93 1.51 -6.54
CA GLN A 44 17.74 2.09 -7.61
C GLN A 44 18.93 1.19 -7.95
N THR A 45 19.00 0.77 -9.21
CA THR A 45 20.15 0.13 -9.84
C THR A 45 20.88 1.11 -10.74
N GLU A 46 21.91 0.66 -11.45
CA GLU A 46 22.60 1.51 -12.43
C GLU A 46 21.71 1.91 -13.62
N GLN A 47 20.67 1.12 -13.91
CA GLN A 47 19.84 1.26 -15.12
C GLN A 47 18.42 1.73 -14.84
N THR A 48 17.90 1.49 -13.63
CA THR A 48 16.47 1.67 -13.35
C THR A 48 16.25 2.16 -11.92
N THR A 49 15.28 3.06 -11.77
CA THR A 49 14.71 3.43 -10.48
C THR A 49 13.26 2.98 -10.45
N LEU A 50 12.90 2.17 -9.46
CA LEU A 50 11.55 1.66 -9.22
C LEU A 50 11.09 2.08 -7.83
N VAL A 51 9.85 2.52 -7.68
CA VAL A 51 9.22 2.72 -6.37
C VAL A 51 8.02 1.79 -6.25
N LEU A 52 8.07 0.91 -5.25
CA LEU A 52 6.96 0.07 -4.84
C LEU A 52 6.22 0.76 -3.70
N VAL A 53 4.92 1.00 -3.85
CA VAL A 53 4.06 1.57 -2.82
C VAL A 53 3.05 0.52 -2.37
N ALA A 54 3.02 0.23 -1.08
CA ALA A 54 2.01 -0.61 -0.44
C ALA A 54 1.06 0.27 0.38
N LEU A 55 -0.24 0.11 0.16
CA LEU A 55 -1.30 0.86 0.83
C LEU A 55 -2.12 -0.08 1.70
N ASP A 56 -2.33 0.27 2.97
CA ASP A 56 -3.28 -0.41 3.85
C ASP A 56 -4.72 -0.03 3.50
N LEU A 57 -5.17 -0.43 2.31
CA LEU A 57 -6.48 -0.13 1.72
C LEU A 57 -7.08 -1.38 1.06
N ILE A 58 -8.37 -1.33 0.75
CA ILE A 58 -9.06 -2.38 0.01
C ILE A 58 -8.56 -2.46 -1.45
N GLY A 59 -8.26 -1.32 -2.05
CA GLY A 59 -7.91 -1.23 -3.46
C GLY A 59 -7.68 0.21 -3.84
N PHE A 60 -7.11 0.42 -5.02
CA PHE A 60 -6.80 1.74 -5.51
C PHE A 60 -6.95 1.75 -7.03
N PHE A 61 -7.92 2.51 -7.54
CA PHE A 61 -8.29 2.39 -8.94
C PHE A 61 -7.27 3.05 -9.87
N ARG A 62 -7.22 2.55 -11.09
CA ARG A 62 -6.30 3.00 -12.14
C ARG A 62 -6.31 4.53 -12.37
N PRO A 63 -7.45 5.25 -12.36
CA PRO A 63 -7.44 6.71 -12.46
C PRO A 63 -6.70 7.39 -11.30
N ASP A 64 -6.89 6.93 -10.06
CA ASP A 64 -6.20 7.48 -8.90
C ASP A 64 -4.69 7.18 -8.94
N VAL A 65 -4.30 6.00 -9.43
CA VAL A 65 -2.90 5.65 -9.71
C VAL A 65 -2.28 6.63 -10.70
N TYR A 66 -2.95 6.93 -11.82
CA TYR A 66 -2.43 7.89 -12.80
C TYR A 66 -2.32 9.29 -12.25
N GLU A 67 -3.32 9.77 -11.51
CA GLU A 67 -3.26 11.08 -10.90
C GLU A 67 -2.05 11.22 -9.96
N VAL A 68 -1.76 10.17 -9.17
CA VAL A 68 -0.55 10.12 -8.33
C VAL A 68 0.71 10.16 -9.19
N ILE A 69 0.81 9.30 -10.22
CA ILE A 69 2.00 9.21 -11.08
C ILE A 69 2.26 10.55 -11.80
N GLU A 70 1.21 11.19 -12.32
CA GLU A 70 1.30 12.51 -12.95
C GLU A 70 1.80 13.57 -11.97
N LYS A 71 1.27 13.58 -10.74
CA LYS A 71 1.69 14.53 -9.69
C LYS A 71 3.13 14.30 -9.20
N VAL A 72 3.61 13.06 -9.16
CA VAL A 72 5.02 12.75 -8.84
C VAL A 72 5.95 13.35 -9.88
N ASN A 73 5.54 13.40 -11.16
CA ASN A 73 6.29 14.06 -12.23
C ASN A 73 7.77 13.61 -12.33
N ARG A 74 8.00 12.28 -12.24
CA ARG A 74 9.31 11.63 -12.39
C ARG A 74 9.25 10.56 -13.49
N PRO A 75 9.30 10.95 -14.77
CA PRO A 75 9.20 10.00 -15.88
C PRO A 75 10.36 8.99 -15.94
N ASP A 76 11.46 9.27 -15.25
CA ASP A 76 12.62 8.38 -15.09
C ASP A 76 12.43 7.32 -13.98
N VAL A 77 11.31 7.35 -13.26
CA VAL A 77 10.99 6.43 -12.16
C VAL A 77 9.79 5.57 -12.53
N GLN A 78 9.97 4.25 -12.47
CA GLN A 78 8.87 3.30 -12.56
C GLN A 78 8.14 3.25 -11.21
N ILE A 79 6.80 3.27 -11.21
CA ILE A 79 6.00 3.30 -9.99
C ILE A 79 4.97 2.17 -10.03
N ILE A 80 4.94 1.36 -8.98
CA ILE A 80 3.92 0.33 -8.75
C ILE A 80 3.21 0.66 -7.45
N ILE A 81 1.88 0.70 -7.47
CA ILE A 81 1.05 0.92 -6.28
C ILE A 81 0.18 -0.31 -6.09
N ALA A 82 0.27 -0.91 -4.91
CA ALA A 82 -0.50 -2.08 -4.51
C ALA A 82 -1.26 -1.80 -3.20
N SER A 83 -2.34 -2.53 -2.98
CA SER A 83 -3.11 -2.47 -1.74
C SER A 83 -3.10 -3.82 -1.03
N THR A 84 -3.06 -3.82 0.29
CA THR A 84 -3.09 -5.05 1.11
C THR A 84 -4.45 -5.75 1.10
N HIS A 85 -5.47 -5.10 0.53
CA HIS A 85 -6.84 -5.59 0.44
C HIS A 85 -7.54 -5.71 1.80
N THR A 86 -7.28 -4.76 2.71
CA THR A 86 -7.97 -4.72 4.02
C THR A 86 -9.43 -4.31 3.88
N HIS A 87 -10.33 -5.05 4.54
CA HIS A 87 -11.77 -4.78 4.65
C HIS A 87 -12.13 -3.95 5.91
N HIS A 88 -11.14 -3.30 6.51
CA HIS A 88 -11.31 -2.43 7.67
C HIS A 88 -10.71 -1.04 7.47
N GLY A 89 -10.41 -0.68 6.22
CA GLY A 89 -10.03 0.67 5.81
C GLY A 89 -11.18 1.45 5.17
N PRO A 90 -10.94 2.72 4.78
CA PRO A 90 -11.92 3.55 4.08
C PRO A 90 -12.39 2.93 2.76
N ASP A 91 -13.63 3.20 2.38
CA ASP A 91 -14.14 2.91 1.04
C ASP A 91 -13.42 3.78 0.01
N THR A 92 -12.47 3.19 -0.72
CA THR A 92 -11.74 3.83 -1.83
C THR A 92 -12.30 3.47 -3.20
N MET A 93 -13.22 2.50 -3.26
CA MET A 93 -13.76 1.96 -4.51
C MET A 93 -15.20 2.42 -4.78
N GLY A 94 -15.87 2.96 -3.76
CA GLY A 94 -17.22 3.49 -3.85
C GLY A 94 -18.33 2.45 -3.81
N LEU A 95 -18.03 1.24 -3.31
CA LEU A 95 -18.97 0.10 -3.31
C LEU A 95 -19.75 -0.03 -2.00
N TRP A 96 -19.34 0.69 -0.94
CA TRP A 96 -19.81 0.46 0.43
C TRP A 96 -20.40 1.71 1.10
N GLY A 97 -20.93 2.63 0.29
CA GLY A 97 -21.70 3.77 0.79
C GLY A 97 -23.02 3.37 1.45
N PRO A 98 -23.95 4.33 1.67
CA PRO A 98 -25.21 4.09 2.37
C PRO A 98 -26.05 2.94 1.79
N ASP A 99 -25.93 2.71 0.49
CA ASP A 99 -26.59 1.62 -0.22
C ASP A 99 -25.76 1.20 -1.46
N GLN A 100 -26.23 0.20 -2.19
CA GLN A 100 -25.56 -0.34 -3.38
C GLN A 100 -25.48 0.64 -4.57
N LYS A 101 -26.20 1.76 -4.52
CA LYS A 101 -26.30 2.74 -5.62
C LYS A 101 -25.57 4.04 -5.28
N THR A 102 -25.22 4.24 -4.02
CA THR A 102 -24.64 5.47 -3.51
C THR A 102 -23.20 5.24 -3.10
N ARG A 103 -22.31 6.05 -3.66
CA ARG A 103 -20.86 5.95 -3.47
C ARG A 103 -20.46 6.29 -2.02
N GLY A 104 -19.57 5.49 -1.43
CA GLY A 104 -19.07 5.68 -0.06
C GLY A 104 -17.73 6.41 0.06
N VAL A 105 -17.11 6.80 -1.06
CA VAL A 105 -15.78 7.44 -1.03
C VAL A 105 -15.85 8.83 -0.41
N ASP A 106 -14.99 9.08 0.57
CA ASP A 106 -14.72 10.42 1.07
C ASP A 106 -13.67 11.12 0.18
N GLU A 107 -14.11 12.11 -0.60
CA GLU A 107 -13.27 12.77 -1.61
C GLU A 107 -12.17 13.64 -1.01
N VAL A 108 -12.43 14.23 0.16
CA VAL A 108 -11.46 15.10 0.84
C VAL A 108 -10.30 14.25 1.34
N TRP A 109 -10.63 13.14 2.01
CA TRP A 109 -9.63 12.18 2.47
C TRP A 109 -8.92 11.50 1.30
N MET A 110 -9.62 11.13 0.22
CA MET A 110 -9.01 10.50 -0.96
C MET A 110 -8.01 11.44 -1.64
N SER A 111 -8.36 12.70 -1.83
CA SER A 111 -7.47 13.72 -2.38
C SER A 111 -6.24 13.96 -1.50
N ALA A 112 -6.44 14.10 -0.19
CA ALA A 112 -5.33 14.25 0.76
C ALA A 112 -4.42 13.02 0.78
N THR A 113 -4.98 11.81 0.70
CA THR A 113 -4.23 10.56 0.67
C THR A 113 -3.40 10.43 -0.61
N LYS A 114 -3.96 10.83 -1.77
CA LYS A 114 -3.19 10.93 -3.01
C LYS A 114 -1.97 11.85 -2.86
N GLN A 115 -2.14 13.02 -2.25
CA GLN A 115 -1.01 13.92 -2.00
C GLN A 115 0.02 13.30 -1.06
N LYS A 116 -0.42 12.64 0.04
CA LYS A 116 0.48 11.90 0.93
C LYS A 116 1.29 10.84 0.18
N ILE A 117 0.68 10.11 -0.75
CA ILE A 117 1.39 9.10 -1.55
C ILE A 117 2.45 9.75 -2.45
N VAL A 118 2.15 10.90 -3.07
CA VAL A 118 3.11 11.66 -3.88
C VAL A 118 4.32 12.08 -3.02
N ASP A 119 4.06 12.70 -1.87
CA ASP A 119 5.10 13.16 -0.94
C ASP A 119 5.94 11.98 -0.43
N LEU A 120 5.28 10.86 -0.13
CA LEU A 120 5.89 9.61 0.31
C LEU A 120 6.83 9.01 -0.75
N ILE A 121 6.43 9.03 -2.03
CA ILE A 121 7.27 8.57 -3.13
C ILE A 121 8.54 9.42 -3.21
N HIS A 122 8.41 10.75 -3.17
CA HIS A 122 9.57 11.64 -3.13
C HIS A 122 10.45 11.40 -1.90
N ALA A 123 9.87 11.23 -0.72
CA ALA A 123 10.61 10.94 0.50
C ALA A 123 11.41 9.63 0.38
N SER A 124 10.82 8.58 -0.20
CA SER A 124 11.54 7.31 -0.42
C SER A 124 12.71 7.47 -1.38
N LEU A 125 12.55 8.27 -2.45
CA LEU A 125 13.62 8.57 -3.41
C LEU A 125 14.75 9.40 -2.77
N SER A 126 14.41 10.39 -1.93
CA SER A 126 15.39 11.18 -1.19
C SER A 126 16.14 10.37 -0.13
N ALA A 127 15.59 9.23 0.32
CA ALA A 127 16.19 8.35 1.31
C ALA A 127 17.11 7.27 0.72
N LEU A 128 17.34 7.27 -0.60
CA LEU A 128 18.19 6.29 -1.29
C LEU A 128 19.61 6.25 -0.69
N LYS A 129 20.04 5.06 -0.27
CA LYS A 129 21.39 4.80 0.25
C LYS A 129 21.88 3.40 -0.11
N PRO A 130 23.19 3.16 -0.18
CA PRO A 130 23.74 1.84 -0.51
C PRO A 130 23.20 0.73 0.39
N ALA A 131 22.74 -0.35 -0.21
CA ALA A 131 22.18 -1.50 0.50
C ALA A 131 22.38 -2.80 -0.28
N SER A 132 22.29 -3.91 0.46
CA SER A 132 22.29 -5.28 -0.04
C SER A 132 20.91 -5.91 0.15
N VAL A 133 20.53 -6.82 -0.75
CA VAL A 133 19.28 -7.60 -0.64
C VAL A 133 19.60 -9.05 -0.30
N LYS A 134 18.74 -9.66 0.50
CA LYS A 134 18.63 -11.11 0.69
C LYS A 134 17.19 -11.48 0.39
N TRP A 135 16.94 -12.67 -0.14
CA TRP A 135 15.58 -13.15 -0.37
C TRP A 135 15.46 -14.60 0.06
N ALA A 136 14.23 -15.01 0.37
CA ALA A 136 13.87 -16.38 0.67
C ALA A 136 12.41 -16.63 0.28
N SER A 137 12.10 -17.86 -0.11
CA SER A 137 10.72 -18.32 -0.29
C SER A 137 10.50 -19.52 0.63
N VAL A 138 9.33 -19.57 1.27
CA VAL A 138 8.99 -20.61 2.25
C VAL A 138 7.51 -20.97 2.14
N HIS A 139 7.20 -22.26 2.26
CA HIS A 139 5.81 -22.71 2.37
C HIS A 139 5.30 -22.55 3.81
N ILE A 140 4.14 -21.92 3.97
CA ILE A 140 3.49 -21.66 5.28
C ILE A 140 2.06 -22.22 5.26
N PRO A 141 1.89 -23.54 5.43
CA PRO A 141 0.58 -24.16 5.41
C PRO A 141 -0.27 -23.72 6.61
N GLY A 142 -1.58 -23.60 6.39
CA GLY A 142 -2.56 -23.32 7.44
C GLY A 142 -2.92 -21.85 7.68
N LEU A 143 -2.26 -20.90 7.01
CA LEU A 143 -2.60 -19.47 7.10
C LEU A 143 -3.70 -19.04 6.13
N VAL A 144 -3.77 -19.69 4.97
CA VAL A 144 -4.70 -19.34 3.89
C VAL A 144 -5.67 -20.48 3.63
N LYS A 145 -6.86 -20.13 3.13
CA LYS A 145 -7.88 -21.07 2.69
C LYS A 145 -8.47 -20.59 1.39
N ASN A 146 -8.62 -21.49 0.43
CA ASN A 146 -9.42 -21.23 -0.75
C ASN A 146 -10.90 -21.52 -0.46
N ALA A 147 -11.72 -20.46 -0.49
CA ALA A 147 -13.15 -20.57 -0.20
C ALA A 147 -13.96 -21.27 -1.31
N ARG A 148 -13.41 -21.44 -2.52
CA ARG A 148 -14.08 -22.05 -3.67
C ARG A 148 -13.61 -23.48 -3.94
N ASN A 149 -12.29 -23.71 -4.00
CA ASN A 149 -11.69 -25.02 -4.19
C ASN A 149 -10.55 -25.24 -3.18
N PRO A 150 -10.78 -25.98 -2.08
CA PRO A 150 -9.80 -26.20 -1.02
C PRO A 150 -8.50 -26.90 -1.47
N GLU A 151 -8.49 -27.59 -2.61
CA GLU A 151 -7.32 -28.31 -3.12
C GLU A 151 -6.32 -27.39 -3.84
N ILE A 152 -6.75 -26.18 -4.23
CA ILE A 152 -5.90 -25.21 -4.93
C ILE A 152 -5.51 -24.13 -3.93
N LEU A 153 -4.28 -24.18 -3.45
CA LEU A 153 -3.74 -23.23 -2.48
C LEU A 153 -2.35 -22.78 -2.93
N ASP A 154 -2.10 -21.49 -2.74
CA ASP A 154 -0.75 -20.93 -2.77
C ASP A 154 -0.37 -20.63 -1.32
N ASP A 155 0.52 -21.43 -0.76
CA ASP A 155 1.05 -21.26 0.59
C ASP A 155 2.52 -20.79 0.59
N GLU A 156 3.05 -20.39 -0.57
CA GLU A 156 4.39 -19.85 -0.66
C GLU A 156 4.40 -18.37 -0.23
N LEU A 157 5.26 -18.03 0.72
CA LEU A 157 5.60 -16.66 1.07
C LEU A 157 7.02 -16.35 0.58
N THR A 158 7.14 -15.33 -0.26
CA THR A 158 8.44 -14.81 -0.71
C THR A 158 8.76 -13.51 0.02
N LEU A 159 9.95 -13.43 0.61
CA LEU A 159 10.42 -12.26 1.35
C LEU A 159 11.69 -11.70 0.75
N LEU A 160 11.80 -10.38 0.69
CA LEU A 160 13.02 -9.66 0.35
C LEU A 160 13.42 -8.79 1.55
N GLN A 161 14.60 -9.03 2.12
CA GLN A 161 15.18 -8.21 3.17
C GLN A 161 16.28 -7.32 2.61
N PHE A 162 16.13 -6.02 2.78
CA PHE A 162 17.14 -5.03 2.43
C PHE A 162 17.93 -4.65 3.69
N THR A 163 19.26 -4.65 3.57
CA THR A 163 20.19 -4.40 4.68
C THR A 163 21.18 -3.30 4.30
N THR A 164 21.59 -2.50 5.27
CA THR A 164 22.70 -1.55 5.13
C THR A 164 24.01 -2.30 4.92
N THR A 165 25.06 -1.60 4.48
CA THR A 165 26.39 -2.19 4.21
C THR A 165 27.05 -2.80 5.45
N ASP A 166 26.67 -2.38 6.65
CA ASP A 166 27.09 -2.96 7.93
C ASP A 166 26.18 -4.11 8.42
N GLY A 167 25.24 -4.57 7.59
CA GLY A 167 24.40 -5.74 7.84
C GLY A 167 23.13 -5.48 8.67
N ARG A 168 22.82 -4.23 9.04
CA ARG A 168 21.57 -3.93 9.78
C ARG A 168 20.35 -3.95 8.86
N PRO A 169 19.19 -4.45 9.32
CA PRO A 169 17.94 -4.40 8.54
C PRO A 169 17.53 -2.95 8.25
N LEU A 170 17.19 -2.67 6.98
CA LEU A 170 16.60 -1.42 6.52
C LEU A 170 15.08 -1.57 6.39
N THR A 171 14.64 -2.58 5.64
CA THR A 171 13.22 -2.91 5.47
C THR A 171 13.07 -4.33 4.92
N THR A 172 11.87 -4.90 5.07
CA THR A 172 11.50 -6.22 4.54
C THR A 172 10.21 -6.08 3.74
N LEU A 173 10.18 -6.64 2.54
CA LEU A 173 9.01 -6.78 1.69
C LEU A 173 8.57 -8.25 1.72
N PHE A 174 7.26 -8.48 1.88
CA PHE A 174 6.60 -9.79 1.87
C PHE A 174 5.13 -9.63 1.48
#